data_AF-A0A8T4Q0E4-F1
#
_entry.id   AF-A0A8T4Q0E4-F1
#
_cell.length_a   1.000
_cell.length_b   1.000
_cell.length_c   1.000
_cell.angle_alpha   90.00
_cell.angle_beta   90.00
_cell.angle_gamma   90.00
#
_symmetry.space_group_name_H-M   'P 1'
#
loop_
_entity.id
_entity.type
_entity.pdbx_description
1 polymer ?
#
loop_
_entity_poly.entity_id
_entity_poly.type
_entity_poly.pdbx_seq_one_letter_code
_entity_poly.pdbx_strand_id
1 'polypeptide(L)'
;MNKKGQGISLNVIIIAAIALLVLVILSVIFMGRMGIWSTKSKECSSATGGAGTCMEACGGEYPTPIDIYECPTGQQCCVKPT
;
A
#
# COMPACT_ATOMS: atom_id res chain seq x y z
N MET A 1 48.64 -23.67 19.28
CA MET A 1 47.63 -22.59 19.31
C MET A 1 46.83 -22.65 18.02
N ASN A 2 45.60 -23.16 18.07
CA ASN A 2 44.74 -23.37 16.90
C ASN A 2 44.06 -22.04 16.55
N LYS A 3 44.50 -21.35 15.49
CA LYS A 3 43.84 -20.13 14.99
C LYS A 3 42.54 -20.53 14.27
N LYS A 4 41.48 -20.71 15.06
CA LYS A 4 40.11 -20.96 14.62
C LYS A 4 39.54 -19.65 14.03
N GLY A 5 39.98 -19.27 12.83
CA GLY A 5 39.62 -17.98 12.24
C GLY A 5 40.17 -17.67 10.84
N GLN A 6 40.57 -18.67 10.05
CA GLN A 6 40.99 -18.48 8.66
C GLN A 6 40.24 -19.48 7.78
N GLY A 7 39.40 -19.10 6.83
CA GLY A 7 38.91 -17.77 6.50
C GLY A 7 37.56 -17.95 5.81
N ILE A 8 36.61 -17.09 6.16
CA ILE A 8 35.51 -16.86 5.23
C ILE A 8 36.20 -16.35 3.96
N SER A 9 36.11 -17.15 2.89
CA SER A 9 36.81 -16.84 1.65
C SER A 9 36.34 -15.46 1.16
N LEU A 10 37.26 -14.68 0.60
CA LEU A 10 36.96 -13.32 0.13
C LEU A 10 35.73 -13.32 -0.80
N ASN A 11 35.56 -14.40 -1.59
CA ASN A 11 34.39 -14.60 -2.44
C ASN A 11 33.08 -14.67 -1.64
N VAL A 12 33.06 -15.31 -0.48
CA VAL A 12 31.85 -15.39 0.36
C VAL A 12 31.46 -14.01 0.89
N ILE A 13 32.44 -13.19 1.28
CA ILE A 13 32.19 -11.82 1.73
C ILE A 13 31.60 -10.97 0.58
N ILE A 14 32.16 -11.10 -0.62
CA ILE A 14 31.66 -10.41 -1.82
C ILE A 14 30.22 -10.83 -2.13
N ILE A 15 29.94 -12.13 -2.15
CA ILE A 15 28.60 -12.66 -2.45
C ILE A 15 27.59 -12.18 -1.40
N ALA A 16 27.95 -12.21 -0.11
CA ALA A 16 27.09 -11.73 0.97
C ALA A 16 26.77 -10.23 0.83
N ALA A 17 27.75 -9.41 0.47
CA ALA A 17 27.56 -7.98 0.25
C ALA A 17 26.62 -7.69 -0.95
N ILE A 18 26.80 -8.41 -2.06
CA ILE A 18 25.94 -8.28 -3.25
C ILE A 18 24.51 -8.71 -2.92
N ALA A 19 24.34 -9.84 -2.23
CA ALA A 19 23.02 -10.34 -1.84
C ALA A 19 22.26 -9.35 -0.95
N LEU A 20 22.95 -8.74 0.02
CA LEU A 20 22.38 -7.71 0.89
C LEU A 20 21.96 -6.48 0.07
N LEU A 21 22.82 -6.00 -0.83
CA LEU A 21 22.53 -4.84 -1.69
C LEU A 21 21.31 -5.08 -2.58
N VAL A 22 21.20 -6.27 -3.20
CA VAL A 22 20.03 -6.63 -4.00
C VAL A 22 18.76 -6.65 -3.15
N LEU A 23 18.80 -7.22 -1.93
CA LEU A 23 17.66 -7.21 -1.03
C LEU A 23 17.20 -5.80 -0.66
N VAL A 24 18.13 -4.88 -0.42
CA VAL A 24 17.81 -3.47 -0.12
C VAL A 24 17.16 -2.79 -1.33
N ILE A 25 17.70 -3.01 -2.53
CA ILE A 25 17.12 -2.41 -3.75
C ILE A 25 15.70 -2.94 -3.98
N LEU A 26 15.49 -4.25 -3.86
CA LEU A 26 14.16 -4.85 -4.00
C LEU A 26 13.20 -4.29 -2.96
N SER A 27 13.57 -4.24 -1.68
CA SER A 27 12.68 -3.75 -0.62
C SER A 27 12.21 -2.32 -0.87
N VAL A 28 13.10 -1.42 -1.31
CA VAL A 28 12.76 -0.03 -1.65
C VAL A 28 11.80 0.04 -2.85
N ILE A 29 12.03 -0.75 -3.90
CA ILE A 29 11.14 -0.79 -5.09
C ILE A 29 9.75 -1.30 -4.70
N PHE A 30 9.68 -2.40 -3.94
CA PHE A 30 8.42 -2.98 -3.48
C PHE A 30 7.66 -2.00 -2.58
N MET A 31 8.35 -1.31 -1.67
CA MET A 31 7.73 -0.34 -0.77
C MET A 31 7.24 0.92 -1.53
N GLY A 32 8.01 1.40 -2.52
CA GLY A 32 7.62 2.52 -3.38
C GLY A 32 6.39 2.21 -4.25
N ARG A 33 6.26 0.98 -4.77
CA ARG A 33 5.08 0.55 -5.54
C ARG A 33 3.84 0.37 -4.67
N MET A 34 4.00 -0.11 -3.43
CA MET A 34 2.87 -0.32 -2.51
C MET A 34 2.25 1.02 -2.05
N GLY A 35 3.08 2.05 -1.81
CA GLY A 35 2.59 3.41 -1.49
C GLY A 35 1.76 4.04 -2.60
N ILE A 36 2.09 3.77 -3.87
CA ILE A 36 1.32 4.26 -5.02
C ILE A 36 -0.05 3.58 -5.10
N TRP A 37 -0.16 2.30 -4.71
CA TRP A 37 -1.42 1.57 -4.79
C TRP A 37 -2.42 2.00 -3.70
N SER A 38 -1.93 2.36 -2.51
CA SER A 38 -2.78 2.90 -1.43
C SER A 38 -3.43 4.25 -1.75
N THR A 39 -2.88 5.00 -2.71
CA THR A 39 -3.41 6.33 -3.08
C THR A 39 -4.44 6.24 -4.21
N LYS A 40 -4.43 5.15 -4.99
CA LYS A 40 -5.26 5.01 -6.20
C LYS A 40 -6.63 4.37 -5.97
N SER A 41 -6.96 3.92 -4.76
CA SER A 41 -8.19 3.17 -4.46
C SER A 41 -9.18 3.91 -3.56
N LYS A 42 -9.07 5.25 -3.45
CA LYS A 42 -10.11 6.08 -2.82
C LYS A 42 -11.33 6.29 -3.71
N GLU A 43 -11.77 5.23 -4.39
CA GLU A 43 -13.01 5.24 -5.15
C GLU A 43 -14.19 5.04 -4.20
N CYS A 44 -15.14 5.97 -4.20
CA CYS A 44 -16.37 5.82 -3.42
C CYS A 44 -17.12 4.51 -3.76
N SER A 45 -17.04 4.06 -5.02
CA SER A 45 -17.61 2.79 -5.47
C SER A 45 -17.03 1.56 -4.76
N SER A 46 -15.86 1.67 -4.13
CA SER A 46 -15.23 0.61 -3.34
C SER A 46 -15.55 0.70 -1.84
N ALA A 47 -16.34 1.70 -1.42
CA ALA A 47 -16.74 1.86 -0.04
C ALA A 47 -17.67 0.72 0.41
N THR A 48 -17.48 0.27 1.65
CA THR A 48 -18.31 -0.76 2.33
C THR A 48 -18.63 -1.98 1.44
N GLY A 49 -17.61 -2.59 0.83
CA GLY A 49 -17.78 -3.81 0.03
C GLY A 49 -18.42 -3.59 -1.35
N GLY A 50 -18.39 -2.36 -1.89
CA GLY A 50 -18.89 -2.05 -3.23
C GLY A 50 -20.24 -1.30 -3.25
N ALA A 51 -20.72 -0.84 -2.10
CA ALA A 51 -22.05 -0.24 -1.93
C ALA A 51 -21.99 1.28 -1.64
N GLY A 52 -20.94 1.96 -2.11
CA GLY A 52 -20.84 3.41 -2.05
C GLY A 52 -21.17 4.07 -3.39
N THR A 53 -21.79 5.25 -3.33
CA THR A 53 -22.03 6.08 -4.52
C THR A 53 -21.83 7.55 -4.19
N CYS A 54 -21.36 8.33 -5.16
CA CYS A 54 -21.18 9.77 -5.02
C CYS A 54 -22.52 10.47 -5.28
N MET A 55 -22.97 11.30 -4.34
CA MET A 55 -24.18 12.11 -4.48
C MET A 55 -24.00 13.45 -3.75
N GLU A 56 -24.79 14.47 -4.11
CA GLU A 56 -24.68 15.82 -3.52
C GLU A 56 -25.08 15.84 -2.04
N ALA A 57 -26.04 14.99 -1.65
CA ALA A 57 -26.47 14.81 -0.27
C ALA A 57 -26.83 13.35 0.01
N CYS A 58 -26.36 12.80 1.13
CA CYS A 58 -26.75 11.47 1.58
C CYS A 58 -28.19 11.46 2.10
N GLY A 59 -28.96 10.44 1.74
CA GLY A 59 -30.35 10.30 2.14
C GLY A 59 -30.99 9.00 1.64
N GLY A 60 -32.10 8.62 2.26
CA GLY A 60 -32.86 7.43 1.89
C GLY A 60 -32.06 6.13 2.08
N GLU A 61 -31.78 5.44 0.97
CA GLU A 61 -31.07 4.17 0.94
C GLU A 61 -29.57 4.28 1.28
N TYR A 62 -29.00 5.48 1.17
CA TYR A 62 -27.59 5.77 1.48
C TYR A 62 -27.50 6.91 2.52
N PRO A 63 -27.79 6.64 3.81
CA PRO A 63 -27.89 7.67 4.84
C PRO A 63 -26.54 8.16 5.38
N THR A 64 -25.45 7.39 5.20
CA THR A 64 -24.17 7.67 5.87
C THR A 64 -23.15 8.32 4.94
N PRO A 65 -22.72 9.57 5.22
CA PRO A 65 -21.65 10.25 4.49
C PRO A 65 -20.25 9.82 4.94
N ILE A 66 -19.32 9.74 4.00
CA ILE A 66 -17.90 9.44 4.24
C ILE A 66 -17.01 10.35 3.39
N ASP A 67 -16.14 11.11 4.03
CA ASP A 67 -15.26 12.10 3.36
C ASP A 67 -13.87 11.55 3.00
N ILE A 68 -13.63 10.24 3.19
CA ILE A 68 -12.32 9.63 2.96
C ILE A 68 -12.06 9.27 1.49
N TYR A 69 -13.11 9.26 0.66
CA TYR A 69 -13.12 8.89 -0.76
C TYR A 69 -13.21 10.12 -1.67
N GLU A 70 -12.60 10.05 -2.85
CA GLU A 70 -12.65 11.15 -3.83
C GLU A 70 -13.91 11.03 -4.70
N CYS A 71 -14.78 12.04 -4.62
CA CYS A 71 -15.94 12.22 -5.48
C CYS A 71 -15.77 13.47 -6.36
N PRO A 72 -16.48 13.55 -7.51
CA PRO A 72 -16.52 14.76 -8.34
C PRO A 72 -16.92 16.01 -7.54
N THR A 73 -16.48 17.19 -7.99
CA THR A 73 -16.62 18.47 -7.26
C THR A 73 -18.05 18.69 -6.73
N GLY A 74 -18.19 18.78 -5.40
CA GLY A 74 -19.45 19.07 -4.72
C GLY A 74 -20.24 17.85 -4.23
N GLN A 75 -19.74 16.63 -4.43
CA GLN A 75 -20.39 15.40 -4.00
C GLN A 75 -19.64 14.74 -2.83
N GLN A 76 -20.39 14.08 -1.95
CA GLN A 76 -19.87 13.28 -0.83
C GLN A 76 -20.13 11.80 -1.10
N CYS A 77 -19.28 10.92 -0.57
CA CYS A 77 -19.47 9.48 -0.73
C CYS A 77 -20.54 9.01 0.26
N CYS A 78 -21.64 8.45 -0.25
CA CYS A 78 -22.72 7.93 0.58
C CYS A 78 -22.76 6.41 0.51
N VAL A 79 -22.84 5.75 1.66
CA VAL A 79 -22.90 4.29 1.75
C VAL A 79 -24.23 3.82 2.36
N LYS A 80 -24.65 2.62 1.98
CA LYS A 80 -25.81 1.94 2.57
C LYS A 80 -25.37 1.17 3.83
N PRO A 81 -26.12 1.23 4.94
CA PRO A 81 -25.92 0.31 6.05
C PRO A 81 -26.31 -1.10 5.62
N THR A 82 -25.34 -2.02 5.68
CA THR A 82 -25.58 -3.48 5.55
C THR A 82 -26.29 -4.03 6.77
#